data_AF-A0A9D4C2J1-F1
#
_entry.id   AF-A0A9D4C2J1-F1
#
_cell.length_a   1.000
_cell.length_b   1.000
_cell.length_c   1.000
_cell.angle_alpha   90.00
_cell.angle_beta   90.00
_cell.angle_gamma   90.00
#
_symmetry.space_group_name_H-M   'P 1'
#
loop_
_entity.id
_entity.type
_entity.pdbx_description
1 polymer ?
#
loop_
_entity_poly.entity_id
_entity_poly.type
_entity_poly.pdbx_seq_one_letter_code
_entity_poly.pdbx_strand_id
1 'polypeptide(L)' 'MSFHPEKCTVIRVSTNRRNVIYTIYTLHDQVLQTTDSSKYLCVTLSEDLSWQKHNYRYQR' A
#
# COMPACT_ATOMS: atom_id res chain seq x y z
N MET A 1 20.14 12.29 4.70
CA MET A 1 19.28 11.32 3.99
C MET A 1 18.23 12.12 3.26
N SER A 2 18.11 11.99 1.93
CA SER A 2 17.21 12.83 1.12
C SER A 2 15.88 12.12 0.86
N PHE A 3 14.77 12.82 1.12
CA PHE A 3 13.44 12.32 0.85
C PHE A 3 13.21 12.17 -0.66
N HIS A 4 12.66 11.03 -1.08
CA HIS A 4 12.36 10.72 -2.49
C HIS A 4 10.85 10.50 -2.66
N PRO A 5 10.08 11.59 -2.85
CA PRO A 5 8.62 11.53 -2.95
C PRO A 5 8.13 10.64 -4.11
N GLU A 6 8.89 10.50 -5.19
CA GLU A 6 8.57 9.60 -6.33
C GLU A 6 8.43 8.12 -5.92
N LYS A 7 9.02 7.72 -4.79
CA LYS A 7 8.94 6.36 -4.26
C LYS A 7 7.76 6.16 -3.30
N CYS A 8 7.05 7.24 -2.97
CA CYS A 8 5.92 7.19 -2.06
C CYS A 8 4.62 6.95 -2.85
N THR A 9 3.82 6.00 -2.37
CA THR A 9 2.51 5.71 -2.93
C THR A 9 1.46 5.67 -1.82
N VAL A 10 0.20 5.90 -2.18
CA VAL A 10 -0.95 5.82 -1.29
C VAL A 10 -1.73 4.56 -1.62
N ILE A 11 -2.03 3.76 -0.60
CA ILE A 11 -2.97 2.63 -0.70
C ILE A 11 -4.16 2.96 0.19
N ARG A 12 -5.38 2.90 -0.35
CA ARG A 12 -6.60 3.16 0.40
C ARG A 12 -7.21 1.85 0.88
N VAL A 13 -7.01 1.54 2.15
CA VAL A 13 -7.57 0.32 2.75
C VAL A 13 -8.92 0.63 3.38
N SER A 14 -9.96 -0.09 2.96
CA SER A 14 -11.29 -0.02 3.59
C SER A 14 -11.98 -1.38 3.59
N THR A 15 -12.52 -1.79 4.73
CA THR A 15 -13.39 -2.97 4.84
C THR A 15 -14.74 -2.76 4.15
N ASN A 16 -15.18 -1.51 3.99
CA ASN A 16 -16.41 -1.15 3.29
C ASN A 16 -16.09 -0.32 2.04
N ARG A 17 -16.20 -0.95 0.87
CA ARG A 17 -15.94 -0.32 -0.43
C ARG A 17 -16.86 0.86 -0.76
N ARG A 18 -18.01 0.99 -0.09
CA ARG A 18 -18.96 2.10 -0.31
C ARG A 18 -18.56 3.39 0.40
N ASN A 19 -17.73 3.31 1.44
CA ASN A 19 -17.34 4.43 2.29
C ASN A 19 -15.83 4.71 2.20
N VAL A 20 -15.26 4.60 1.01
CA VAL A 20 -13.85 4.93 0.77
C VAL A 20 -13.71 6.46 0.74
N ILE A 21 -12.77 6.98 1.52
CA ILE A 21 -12.45 8.41 1.54
C ILE A 21 -11.43 8.68 0.43
N TYR A 22 -11.86 9.41 -0.60
CA TYR A 22 -11.00 9.83 -1.70
C TYR A 22 -10.34 11.18 -1.36
N THR A 23 -9.14 11.11 -0.77
CA THR A 23 -8.31 12.27 -0.43
C THR A 23 -7.04 12.31 -1.27
N ILE A 24 -6.60 13.52 -1.60
CA ILE A 24 -5.32 13.77 -2.23
C ILE A 24 -4.28 13.96 -1.13
N TYR A 25 -3.22 13.16 -1.12
CA TYR A 25 -2.12 13.30 -0.18
C TYR A 25 -0.94 13.99 -0.83
N THR A 26 -0.39 14.97 -0.14
CA THR A 26 0.80 15.72 -0.57
C THR A 26 1.92 15.53 0.44
N LEU A 27 3.11 15.15 -0.02
CA LEU A 27 4.33 15.15 0.78
C LEU A 27 5.37 16.05 0.09
N HIS A 28 5.88 17.05 0.82
CA HIS A 28 6.82 18.03 0.27
C HIS A 28 6.35 18.64 -1.07
N ASP A 29 5.10 19.12 -1.09
CA ASP A 29 4.45 19.71 -2.26
C ASP A 29 4.30 18.79 -3.48
N GLN A 30 4.57 17.49 -3.33
CA GLN A 30 4.30 16.48 -4.34
C GLN A 30 3.06 15.68 -4.02
N VAL A 31 2.13 15.63 -4.99
CA VAL A 31 0.94 14.78 -4.92
C VAL A 31 1.35 13.32 -5.07
N LEU A 32 0.95 12.50 -4.11
CA LEU A 32 1.24 11.07 -4.13
C LEU A 32 0.29 10.32 -5.05
N GLN A 33 0.84 9.38 -5.80
CA GLN A 33 0.06 8.48 -6.65
C GLN A 33 -0.68 7.46 -5.78
N THR A 34 -1.97 7.27 -6.06
CA THR A 34 -2.74 6.20 -5.44
C THR A 34 -2.57 4.91 -6.23
N THR A 35 -2.35 3.80 -5.56
CA THR A 35 -2.28 2.45 -6.15
C THR A 35 -3.09 1.47 -5.31
N ASP A 36 -3.66 0.46 -5.96
CA ASP A 36 -4.43 -0.60 -5.31
C ASP A 36 -3.49 -1.64 -4.67
N SER A 37 -2.25 -1.75 -5.17
CA SER A 37 -1.22 -2.58 -4.56
C SER A 37 0.18 -2.00 -4.72
N SER A 38 1.07 -2.30 -3.76
CA SER A 38 2.48 -1.91 -3.81
C SER A 38 3.36 -2.91 -3.08
N LYS A 39 4.59 -3.08 -3.55
CA LYS A 39 5.58 -3.93 -2.89
C LYS A 39 6.25 -3.15 -1.76
N TYR A 40 6.13 -3.66 -0.54
CA TYR A 40 6.78 -3.13 0.65
C TYR A 40 7.46 -4.26 1.41
N LEU A 41 8.78 -4.13 1.63
CA LEU A 41 9.59 -5.13 2.35
C LEU A 41 9.39 -6.57 1.85
N CYS A 42 9.46 -6.75 0.52
CA CYS A 42 9.26 -8.05 -0.16
C CYS A 42 7.86 -8.65 -0.07
N VAL A 43 6.89 -7.94 0.49
CA VAL A 43 5.49 -8.34 0.46
C VAL A 43 4.68 -7.38 -0.39
N THR A 44 3.65 -7.89 -1.06
CA THR A 44 2.70 -7.07 -1.80
C THR A 44 1.56 -6.67 -0.86
N LEU A 45 1.47 -5.38 -0.55
CA LEU A 45 0.32 -4.80 0.14
C LEU A 45 -0.77 -4.54 -0.90
N SER A 46 -2.01 -4.93 -0.63
CA SER A 46 -3.16 -4.62 -1.48
C SER A 46 -4.26 -3.94 -0.67
N GLU A 47 -5.09 -3.13 -1.33
CA GLU A 47 -6.19 -2.36 -0.71
C GLU A 47 -7.24 -3.25 -0.03
N ASP A 48 -7.41 -4.47 -0.53
CA ASP A 48 -8.38 -5.45 -0.05
C ASP A 48 -7.83 -6.30 1.10
N LEU A 49 -6.58 -6.06 1.53
CA LEU A 49 -5.88 -6.85 2.54
C LEU A 49 -5.93 -8.36 2.22
N SER A 50 -5.88 -8.74 0.94
CA SER A 50 -5.75 -10.14 0.55
C SER A 50 -4.28 -10.55 0.58
N TRP A 51 -3.89 -11.27 1.62
CA TRP A 51 -2.54 -11.80 1.76
C TRP A 51 -2.58 -13.31 1.53
N GLN A 52 -1.70 -13.81 0.68
CA GLN A 52 -1.51 -15.25 0.62
C GLN A 52 -1.01 -15.72 1.98
N LYS A 53 -1.59 -16.82 2.47
CA LYS A 53 -1.12 -17.46 3.69
C LYS A 53 0.37 -17.75 3.53
N HIS A 54 1.17 -17.21 4.44
CA HIS A 54 2.61 -17.48 4.51
C HIS A 54 2.81 -18.95 4.93
N ASN A 55 2.64 -19.88 3.98
CA ASN A 55 2.79 -21.32 4.19
C ASN A 55 4.27 -21.71 4.10
N TYR A 56 5.11 -21.17 4.99
CA TYR A 56 6.44 -21.75 5.23
C TYR A 56 6.27 -22.92 6.21
N ARG A 57 5.65 -24.01 5.76
CA ARG A 57 5.77 -25.26 6.52
C ARG A 57 7.16 -25.79 6.23
N TYR A 58 8.16 -25.33 6.99
CA TYR A 58 9.43 -26.04 7.12
C TYR A 58 9.08 -27.42 7.66
N GLN A 59 9.00 -28.40 6.76
CA GLN A 59 8.99 -29.80 7.13
C GLN A 59 10.41 -30.11 7.64
N ARG A 60 10.48 -30.46 8.92
CA ARG A 60 11.65 -31.05 9.54
C ARG A 60 11.63 -32.56 9.28
#